data_AF-A0A960QZD5-F1
#
_entry.id   AF-A0A960QZD5-F1
#
_cell.length_a   1.000
_cell.length_b   1.000
_cell.length_c   1.000
_cell.angle_alpha   90.00
_cell.angle_beta   90.00
_cell.angle_gamma   90.00
#
_symmetry.space_group_name_H-M   'P 1'
#
loop_
_entity.id
_entity.type
_entity.pdbx_description
1 polymer ?
#
loop_
_entity_poly.entity_id
_entity_poly.type
_entity_poly.pdbx_seq_one_letter_code
_entity_poly.pdbx_strand_id
1 'polypeptide(L)'
;MKQIFKVVGLDCAEEIAVLKKALGKREGILDLEFDVLNAKMVVTCEDQIEADWIIAWVKEGGMDAHLWSDREQFEKRGFWQKQGRFVTTVLSGLFLLGAVYFHVGKSPVADRLYFFAMVFGAYFVLPKAWLAIKRLQPDMNLLMVIAMGGAIAID
;
A
#
# COMPACT_ATOMS: atom_id res chain seq x y z
N MET A 1 21.01 -20.43 -4.50
CA MET A 1 20.55 -19.85 -5.79
C MET A 1 19.93 -18.47 -5.57
N LYS A 2 20.02 -17.54 -6.53
CA LYS A 2 19.37 -16.22 -6.44
C LYS A 2 18.15 -16.13 -7.36
N GLN A 3 17.04 -15.66 -6.83
CA GLN A 3 15.82 -15.35 -7.58
C GLN A 3 15.45 -13.88 -7.43
N ILE A 4 14.96 -13.26 -8.50
CA ILE A 4 14.64 -11.83 -8.51
C ILE A 4 13.15 -11.66 -8.72
N PHE A 5 12.54 -10.89 -7.81
CA PHE A 5 11.13 -10.55 -7.83
C PHE A 5 10.96 -9.05 -7.96
N LYS A 6 9.93 -8.64 -8.70
CA LYS A 6 9.39 -7.29 -8.64
C LYS A 6 8.27 -7.26 -7.62
N VAL A 7 8.41 -6.47 -6.56
CA VAL A 7 7.48 -6.41 -5.43
C VAL A 7 6.71 -5.10 -5.48
N VAL A 8 5.39 -5.19 -5.43
CA VAL A 8 4.50 -4.06 -5.63
C VAL A 8 4.02 -3.57 -4.29
N GLY A 9 4.22 -2.28 -4.08
CA GLY A 9 4.06 -1.65 -2.77
C GLY A 9 5.38 -1.53 -2.02
N LEU A 10 6.50 -2.05 -2.53
CA LEU A 10 7.83 -1.81 -1.97
C LEU A 10 8.25 -0.35 -2.26
N ASP A 11 7.95 0.56 -1.33
CA ASP A 11 8.19 2.00 -1.47
C ASP A 11 8.92 2.65 -0.28
N CYS A 12 9.04 2.00 0.88
CA CYS A 12 9.88 2.51 1.97
C CYS A 12 10.56 1.42 2.83
N ALA A 13 11.30 1.85 3.85
CA ALA A 13 12.03 0.97 4.78
C ALA A 13 11.09 0.10 5.63
N GLU A 14 9.87 0.56 5.89
CA GLU A 14 8.86 -0.22 6.61
C GLU A 14 8.44 -1.45 5.79
N GLU A 15 8.19 -1.30 4.49
CA GLU A 15 7.88 -2.45 3.63
C GLU A 15 9.05 -3.43 3.51
N ILE A 16 10.31 -2.96 3.56
CA ILE A 16 11.46 -3.86 3.70
C ILE A 16 11.37 -4.64 5.02
N ALA A 17 11.09 -3.98 6.14
CA ALA A 17 10.97 -4.64 7.43
C ALA A 17 9.85 -5.68 7.44
N VAL A 18 8.71 -5.39 6.81
CA VAL A 18 7.60 -6.32 6.60
C VAL A 18 8.05 -7.55 5.80
N LEU A 19 8.74 -7.37 4.67
CA LEU A 19 9.22 -8.48 3.84
C LEU A 19 10.26 -9.32 4.58
N LYS A 20 11.21 -8.68 5.28
CA LYS A 20 12.18 -9.39 6.12
C LYS A 20 11.51 -10.21 7.21
N LYS A 21 10.44 -9.70 7.83
CA LYS A 21 9.68 -10.43 8.85
C LYS A 21 8.89 -11.60 8.26
N ALA A 22 8.31 -11.43 7.07
CA ALA A 22 7.51 -12.45 6.41
C ALA A 22 8.35 -13.58 5.79
N LEU A 23 9.50 -13.26 5.20
CA LEU A 23 10.36 -14.22 4.50
C LEU A 23 11.60 -14.64 5.28
N GLY A 24 12.20 -13.78 6.10
CA GLY A 24 13.51 -14.01 6.72
C GLY A 24 13.56 -15.12 7.78
N LYS A 25 12.42 -15.73 8.12
CA LYS A 25 12.34 -16.92 9.01
C LYS A 25 11.85 -18.18 8.31
N ARG A 26 11.71 -18.15 6.97
CA ARG A 26 11.26 -19.29 6.20
C ARG A 26 12.44 -20.20 5.89
N GLU A 27 12.22 -21.51 6.01
CA GLU A 27 13.25 -22.51 5.72
C GLU A 27 13.76 -22.38 4.27
N GLY A 28 15.07 -22.54 4.09
CA GLY A 28 15.73 -22.44 2.79
C GLY A 28 16.01 -21.01 2.29
N ILE A 29 15.54 -19.95 2.97
CA ILE A 29 15.93 -18.56 2.66
C ILE A 29 17.19 -18.19 3.44
N LEU A 30 18.25 -17.85 2.71
CA LEU A 30 19.54 -17.47 3.28
C LEU A 30 19.68 -15.95 3.44
N ASP A 31 19.26 -15.18 2.44
CA ASP A 31 19.41 -13.72 2.46
C ASP A 31 18.36 -13.01 1.57
N LEU A 32 18.08 -11.75 1.92
CA LEU A 32 17.12 -10.89 1.24
C LEU A 32 17.74 -9.50 0.98
N GLU A 33 17.92 -9.17 -0.30
CA GLU A 33 18.38 -7.86 -0.75
C GLU A 33 17.22 -7.08 -1.37
N PHE A 34 17.19 -5.76 -1.17
CA PHE A 34 16.10 -4.89 -1.61
C PHE A 34 16.62 -3.67 -2.34
N ASP A 35 15.91 -3.29 -3.41
CA ASP A 35 16.08 -2.04 -4.13
C ASP A 35 14.69 -1.38 -4.25
N VAL A 36 14.47 -0.39 -3.39
CA VAL A 36 13.19 0.33 -3.28
C VAL A 36 12.89 1.12 -4.55
N LEU A 37 13.90 1.70 -5.19
CA LEU A 37 13.71 2.54 -6.38
C LEU A 37 13.19 1.72 -7.56
N ASN A 38 13.67 0.49 -7.71
CA ASN A 38 13.24 -0.42 -8.76
C ASN A 38 12.11 -1.37 -8.34
N ALA A 39 11.60 -1.23 -7.11
CA ALA A 39 10.62 -2.12 -6.52
C ALA A 39 11.05 -3.60 -6.64
N LYS A 40 12.34 -3.86 -6.38
CA LYS A 40 13.00 -5.15 -6.63
C LYS A 40 13.43 -5.79 -5.32
N MET A 41 13.19 -7.10 -5.23
CA MET A 41 13.65 -7.96 -4.14
C MET A 41 14.45 -9.12 -4.72
N VAL A 42 15.63 -9.37 -4.17
CA VAL A 42 16.46 -10.53 -4.52
C VAL A 42 16.46 -11.48 -3.35
N VAL A 43 16.06 -12.73 -3.60
CA VAL A 43 15.98 -13.79 -2.60
C VAL A 43 17.10 -14.78 -2.87
N THR A 44 18.00 -14.93 -1.91
CA THR A 44 19.04 -15.97 -1.94
C THR A 44 18.51 -17.18 -1.18
N CYS A 45 18.39 -18.31 -1.86
CA CYS A 45 17.92 -19.58 -1.30
C CYS A 45 19.07 -20.59 -1.22
N GLU A 46 19.01 -21.52 -0.27
CA GLU A 46 19.93 -22.66 -0.18
C GLU A 46 19.69 -23.61 -1.35
N ASP A 47 18.45 -24.09 -1.47
CA ASP A 47 17.97 -24.94 -2.56
C ASP A 47 17.02 -24.19 -3.51
N GLN A 48 16.58 -24.88 -4.57
CA GLN A 48 15.59 -24.35 -5.51
C GLN A 48 14.19 -24.35 -4.87
N ILE A 49 13.81 -23.21 -4.30
CA ILE A 49 12.43 -22.96 -3.85
C ILE A 49 11.58 -22.52 -5.04
N GLU A 50 10.39 -23.10 -5.17
CA GLU A 50 9.42 -22.69 -6.19
C GLU A 50 8.94 -21.25 -5.94
N ALA A 51 8.91 -20.45 -7.00
CA ALA A 51 8.62 -19.03 -6.92
C ALA A 51 7.25 -18.71 -6.31
N ASP A 52 6.26 -19.57 -6.52
CA ASP A 52 4.90 -19.40 -6.02
C ASP A 52 4.84 -19.35 -4.49
N TRP A 53 5.71 -20.09 -3.79
CA TRP A 53 5.81 -19.99 -2.33
C TRP A 53 6.32 -18.63 -1.88
N ILE A 54 7.33 -18.10 -2.56
CA ILE A 54 7.88 -16.77 -2.27
C ILE A 54 6.82 -15.71 -2.52
N ILE A 55 6.08 -15.80 -3.62
CA ILE A 55 4.97 -14.90 -3.95
C ILE A 55 3.88 -14.97 -2.88
N ALA A 56 3.51 -16.17 -2.43
CA ALA A 56 2.53 -16.36 -1.37
C ALA A 56 2.96 -15.70 -0.04
N TRP A 57 4.22 -15.85 0.38
CA TRP A 57 4.73 -15.21 1.59
C TRP A 57 4.80 -13.68 1.47
N VAL A 58 5.13 -13.16 0.28
CA VAL A 58 5.03 -11.71 0.03
C VAL A 58 3.58 -11.23 0.19
N LYS A 59 2.61 -12.04 -0.25
CA LYS A 59 1.18 -11.76 -0.14
C LYS A 59 0.65 -11.77 1.29
N GLU A 60 1.17 -12.62 2.17
CA GLU A 60 0.95 -12.52 3.62
C GLU A 60 1.47 -11.18 4.19
N GLY A 61 2.54 -10.67 3.59
CA GLY A 61 3.08 -9.33 3.78
C GLY A 61 2.16 -8.20 3.29
N GLY A 62 1.04 -8.49 2.64
CA GLY A 62 0.11 -7.50 2.09
C GLY A 62 0.62 -6.80 0.83
N MET A 63 1.69 -7.35 0.23
CA MET A 63 2.28 -6.91 -1.02
C MET A 63 2.05 -7.94 -2.11
N ASP A 64 2.31 -7.57 -3.35
CA ASP A 64 2.20 -8.48 -4.49
C ASP A 64 3.59 -8.66 -5.12
N ALA A 65 3.91 -9.84 -5.62
CA ALA A 65 5.22 -10.11 -6.22
C ALA A 65 5.09 -10.93 -7.49
N HIS A 66 5.98 -10.65 -8.45
CA HIS A 66 6.10 -11.41 -9.69
C HIS A 66 7.56 -11.68 -9.99
N LEU A 67 7.86 -12.80 -10.65
CA LEU A 67 9.21 -13.07 -11.12
C LEU A 67 9.66 -11.97 -12.09
N TRP A 68 10.90 -11.53 -12.00
CA TRP A 68 11.41 -10.45 -12.86
C TRP A 68 11.43 -10.83 -14.35
N SER A 69 11.41 -12.13 -14.69
CA SER A 69 11.28 -12.62 -16.07
C SER A 69 9.88 -12.41 -16.67
N ASP A 70 8.85 -12.33 -15.83
CA ASP A 70 7.44 -12.24 -16.26
C ASP A 70 7.03 -10.80 -16.57
N ARG A 71 7.76 -10.19 -17.51
CA ARG A 71 7.49 -8.82 -17.97
C ARG A 71 6.05 -8.65 -18.49
N GLU A 72 5.48 -9.71 -19.09
CA GLU A 72 4.11 -9.71 -19.64
C GLU A 72 3.01 -9.70 -18.57
N GLN A 73 3.20 -10.31 -17.39
CA GLN A 73 2.18 -10.29 -16.34
C GLN A 73 2.02 -8.89 -15.72
N PHE A 74 3.10 -8.11 -15.68
CA PHE A 74 3.10 -6.77 -15.11
C PHE A 74 2.36 -5.74 -15.98
N GLU A 75 2.39 -5.94 -17.31
CA GLU A 75 1.66 -5.12 -18.28
C GLU A 75 0.14 -5.25 -18.11
N LYS A 76 -0.36 -6.45 -17.78
CA LYS A 76 -1.78 -6.81 -17.61
C LYS A 76 -2.44 -6.32 -16.31
N ARG A 77 -1.83 -5.38 -15.60
CA ARG A 77 -2.50 -4.73 -14.46
C ARG A 77 -3.68 -3.90 -14.94
N GLY A 78 -4.86 -4.15 -14.37
CA GLY A 78 -6.08 -3.44 -14.70
C GLY A 78 -5.96 -1.93 -14.49
N PHE A 79 -6.73 -1.15 -15.25
CA PHE A 79 -6.75 0.31 -15.20
C PHE A 79 -6.90 0.85 -13.76
N TRP A 80 -7.70 0.19 -12.92
CA TRP A 80 -7.92 0.58 -11.53
C TRP A 80 -6.67 0.42 -10.64
N GLN A 81 -5.82 -0.56 -10.87
CA GLN A 81 -4.57 -0.74 -10.10
C GLN A 81 -3.49 0.28 -10.49
N LYS A 82 -3.45 0.71 -11.76
CA LYS A 82 -2.50 1.73 -12.24
C LYS A 82 -2.98 3.14 -11.91
N GLN A 83 -4.25 3.43 -12.20
CA GLN A 83 -4.81 4.78 -12.18
C GLN A 83 -5.72 5.07 -10.98
N GLY A 84 -6.11 4.06 -10.19
CA GLY A 84 -7.05 4.22 -9.08
C GLY A 84 -6.62 5.28 -8.07
N ARG A 85 -5.34 5.30 -7.70
CA ARG A 85 -4.76 6.35 -6.82
C ARG A 85 -4.94 7.75 -7.40
N PHE A 86 -4.64 7.92 -8.69
CA PHE A 86 -4.78 9.21 -9.36
C PHE A 86 -6.26 9.65 -9.40
N VAL A 87 -7.17 8.72 -9.76
CA VAL A 87 -8.61 8.99 -9.83
C VAL A 87 -9.16 9.39 -8.46
N THR A 88 -8.84 8.67 -7.38
CA THR A 88 -9.32 9.03 -6.03
C THR A 88 -8.75 10.36 -5.55
N THR A 89 -7.50 10.67 -5.88
CA THR A 89 -6.90 11.97 -5.52
C THR A 89 -7.60 13.11 -6.25
N VAL A 90 -7.87 12.96 -7.55
CA VAL A 90 -8.62 13.95 -8.33
C VAL A 90 -10.05 14.10 -7.79
N LEU A 91 -10.74 13.00 -7.50
CA LEU A 91 -12.09 13.04 -6.92
C LEU A 91 -12.10 13.70 -5.55
N SER A 92 -11.17 13.35 -4.66
CA SER A 92 -11.04 13.98 -3.34
C SER A 92 -10.80 15.49 -3.48
N GLY A 93 -9.90 15.91 -4.37
CA GLY A 93 -9.65 17.32 -4.66
C GLY A 93 -10.89 18.06 -5.17
N LEU A 94 -11.65 17.46 -6.09
CA LEU A 94 -12.90 18.04 -6.59
C LEU A 94 -13.95 18.18 -5.49
N PHE A 95 -14.12 17.17 -4.64
CA PHE A 95 -15.03 17.24 -3.50
C PHE A 95 -14.61 18.31 -2.50
N LEU A 96 -13.31 18.43 -2.21
CA LEU A 96 -12.79 19.45 -1.31
C LEU A 96 -13.03 20.86 -1.85
N LEU A 97 -12.75 21.10 -3.13
CA LEU A 97 -13.02 22.39 -3.79
C LEU A 97 -14.51 22.72 -3.79
N GLY A 98 -15.36 21.74 -4.10
CA GLY A 98 -16.81 21.89 -4.02
C GLY A 98 -17.28 22.22 -2.60
N ALA A 99 -16.76 21.52 -1.59
CA ALA A 99 -17.09 21.76 -0.19
C ALA A 99 -16.78 23.21 0.21
N VAL A 100 -15.58 23.70 -0.11
CA VAL A 100 -15.16 25.08 0.17
C VAL A 100 -16.08 26.08 -0.53
N TYR A 101 -16.42 25.86 -1.80
CA TYR A 101 -17.32 26.73 -2.55
C TYR A 101 -18.71 26.85 -1.90
N PHE A 102 -19.31 25.71 -1.52
CA PHE A 102 -20.62 25.68 -0.87
C PHE A 102 -20.58 26.17 0.59
N HIS A 103 -19.46 26.01 1.28
CA HIS A 103 -19.26 26.50 2.65
C HIS A 103 -19.28 28.03 2.70
N VAL A 104 -18.62 28.70 1.76
CA VAL A 104 -18.69 30.17 1.62
C VAL A 104 -20.12 30.64 1.37
N GLY A 105 -20.90 29.86 0.61
CA GLY A 105 -22.33 30.09 0.39
C GLY A 105 -23.24 29.70 1.58
N LYS A 106 -22.68 29.26 2.71
CA LYS A 106 -23.41 28.75 3.91
C LYS A 106 -24.42 27.65 3.60
N SER A 107 -24.15 26.86 2.57
CA SER A 107 -25.03 25.76 2.18
C SER A 107 -24.75 24.52 3.05
N PRO A 108 -25.78 23.82 3.55
CA PRO A 108 -25.62 22.57 4.32
C PRO A 108 -25.12 21.40 3.46
N VAL A 109 -24.91 21.61 2.16
CA VAL A 109 -24.31 20.62 1.26
C VAL A 109 -22.79 20.52 1.50
N ALA A 110 -22.15 21.55 2.07
CA ALA A 110 -20.72 21.57 2.33
C ALA A 110 -20.24 20.42 3.21
N ASP A 111 -20.94 20.13 4.31
CA ASP A 111 -20.55 19.08 5.27
C ASP A 111 -20.52 17.69 4.61
N ARG A 112 -21.51 17.41 3.76
CA ARG A 112 -21.56 16.16 2.98
C ARG A 112 -20.39 16.05 2.00
N LEU A 113 -20.02 17.16 1.36
CA LEU A 113 -18.89 17.19 0.42
C LEU A 113 -17.55 16.99 1.15
N TYR A 114 -17.36 17.58 2.34
CA TYR A 114 -16.19 17.32 3.18
C TYR A 114 -16.08 15.86 3.58
N PHE A 115 -17.21 15.23 3.97
CA PHE A 115 -17.24 13.80 4.28
C PHE A 115 -16.79 12.94 3.09
N PHE A 116 -17.32 13.19 1.89
CA PHE A 116 -16.88 12.46 0.69
C PHE A 116 -15.41 12.72 0.37
N ALA A 117 -14.93 13.96 0.49
CA ALA A 117 -13.52 14.29 0.28
C ALA A 117 -12.59 13.49 1.21
N MET A 118 -12.97 13.35 2.49
CA MET A 118 -12.25 12.52 3.47
C MET A 118 -12.31 11.03 3.10
N VAL A 119 -13.48 10.48 2.78
CA VAL A 119 -13.63 9.06 2.45
C VAL A 119 -12.79 8.67 1.23
N PHE A 120 -12.84 9.46 0.15
CA PHE A 120 -12.06 9.19 -1.05
C PHE A 120 -10.55 9.35 -0.81
N GLY A 121 -10.12 10.29 0.05
CA GLY A 121 -8.72 10.44 0.45
C GLY A 121 -8.21 9.31 1.35
N ALA A 122 -9.05 8.81 2.26
CA ALA A 122 -8.69 7.77 3.22
C ALA A 122 -8.70 6.36 2.63
N TYR A 123 -9.41 6.13 1.51
CA TYR A 123 -9.64 4.80 0.93
C TYR A 123 -8.36 3.95 0.75
N PHE A 124 -7.27 4.55 0.29
CA PHE A 124 -6.00 3.85 0.07
C PHE A 124 -5.12 3.71 1.32
N VAL A 125 -5.36 4.53 2.35
CA VAL A 125 -4.58 4.55 3.59
C VAL A 125 -5.14 3.53 4.59
N LEU A 126 -6.46 3.46 4.71
CA LEU A 126 -7.16 2.55 5.62
C LEU A 126 -6.69 1.09 5.57
N PRO A 127 -6.56 0.44 4.40
CA PRO A 127 -6.09 -0.94 4.35
C PRO A 127 -4.64 -1.09 4.86
N LYS A 128 -3.75 -0.11 4.60
CA LYS A 128 -2.38 -0.13 5.13
C LYS A 128 -2.38 0.04 6.65
N ALA A 129 -3.14 1.00 7.18
CA ALA A 129 -3.28 1.22 8.62
C ALA A 129 -3.85 -0.02 9.35
N TRP A 130 -4.82 -0.71 8.74
CA TRP A 130 -5.38 -1.94 9.32
C TRP A 130 -4.35 -3.07 9.41
N LEU A 131 -3.51 -3.22 8.38
CA LEU A 131 -2.39 -4.18 8.41
C LEU A 131 -1.36 -3.81 9.49
N ALA A 132 -1.07 -2.52 9.67
CA ALA A 132 -0.18 -2.03 10.72
C ALA A 132 -0.71 -2.37 12.13
N ILE A 133 -2.01 -2.19 12.37
CA ILE A 133 -2.69 -2.62 13.61
C ILE A 133 -2.54 -4.12 13.82
N LYS A 134 -2.87 -4.94 12.81
CA LYS A 134 -2.75 -6.41 12.91
C LYS A 134 -1.33 -6.87 13.23
N ARG A 135 -0.32 -6.11 12.81
CA ARG A 135 1.10 -6.41 13.02
C ARG A 135 1.67 -5.80 14.30
N LEU A 136 0.89 -4.98 15.01
CA LEU A 136 1.34 -4.21 16.18
C LEU A 136 2.60 -3.39 15.89
N GLN A 137 2.70 -2.85 14.66
CA GLN A 137 3.79 -1.97 14.24
C GLN A 137 3.17 -0.60 13.89
N PRO A 138 3.35 0.43 14.74
CA PRO A 138 2.81 1.75 14.46
C PRO A 138 3.60 2.43 13.33
N ASP A 139 3.05 2.36 12.12
CA ASP A 139 3.60 3.02 10.93
C ASP A 139 2.99 4.42 10.70
N MET A 140 3.51 5.14 9.72
CA MET A 140 3.03 6.48 9.36
C MET A 140 1.54 6.47 8.95
N ASN A 141 1.07 5.40 8.29
CA ASN A 141 -0.31 5.28 7.85
C ASN A 141 -1.27 5.17 9.05
N LEU A 142 -0.89 4.41 10.08
CA LEU A 142 -1.66 4.26 11.30
C LEU A 142 -1.77 5.58 12.05
N LEU A 143 -0.66 6.29 12.23
CA LEU A 143 -0.64 7.59 12.90
C LEU A 143 -1.57 8.59 12.19
N MET A 144 -1.54 8.62 10.85
CA MET A 144 -2.41 9.47 10.04
C MET A 144 -3.90 9.13 10.21
N VAL A 145 -4.26 7.84 10.20
CA VAL A 145 -5.66 7.40 10.39
C VAL A 145 -6.16 7.69 11.80
N ILE A 146 -5.33 7.51 12.82
CA ILE A 146 -5.68 7.87 14.21
C ILE A 146 -5.94 9.37 14.33
N ALA A 147 -5.07 10.20 13.76
CA ALA A 147 -5.24 11.65 13.78
C ALA A 147 -6.54 12.09 13.08
N MET A 148 -6.83 11.54 11.90
CA MET A 148 -8.06 11.82 11.16
C MET A 148 -9.30 11.38 11.96
N GLY A 149 -9.28 10.19 12.57
CA GLY A 149 -10.38 9.72 13.42
C GLY A 149 -10.57 10.59 14.68
N GLY A 150 -9.47 11.06 15.27
CA GLY A 150 -9.49 12.01 16.38
C GLY A 150 -10.14 13.34 16.00
N ALA A 151 -9.82 13.88 14.83
CA ALA A 151 -10.44 15.11 14.34
C ALA A 151 -11.97 14.95 14.18
N ILE A 152 -12.43 13.85 13.57
CA ILE A 152 -13.86 13.55 13.40
C ILE A 152 -14.59 13.38 14.74
N ALA A 153 -13.91 12.86 15.77
CA ALA A 153 -14.51 12.64 17.08
C ALA A 153 -14.61 13.91 17.95
N ILE A 154 -13.83 14.95 17.61
CA ILE A 154 -13.78 16.22 18.34
C ILE A 154 -14.63 17.31 17.66
N ASP A 155 -14.83 17.21 16.34
CA ASP A 155 -15.84 17.99 15.58
C ASP A 155 -17.28 17.67 16.06
#